data_AF-A0A1C5NL62-F1
#
_entry.id   AF-A0A1C5NL62-F1
#
_cell.length_a   1.000
_cell.length_b   1.000
_cell.length_c   1.000
_cell.angle_alpha   90.00
_cell.angle_beta   90.00
_cell.angle_gamma   90.00
#
_symmetry.space_group_name_H-M   'P 1'
#
loop_
_entity.id
_entity.type
_entity.pdbx_description
1 polymer ?
#
loop_
_entity_poly.entity_id
_entity_poly.type
_entity_poly.pdbx_seq_one_letter_code
_entity_poly.pdbx_strand_id
1 'polypeptide(L)'
;MELKDRGVVINDENMTRLSCLYGEMNIDELGRVVNKHLGICLDDIEEDITMANKVPHCNECEFLKCMDYTYKNYYCDHEDRENDMGYVGVDHPPVTSPIWCPKRGRLN
;
A
#
# COMPACT_ATOMS: atom_id res chain seq x y z
N MET A 1 -1.03 22.58 19.40
CA MET A 1 -2.27 22.46 18.62
C MET A 1 -2.03 21.35 17.62
N GLU A 2 -2.75 20.24 17.75
CA GLU A 2 -2.54 19.03 16.95
C GLU A 2 -3.28 19.15 15.61
N LEU A 3 -2.86 18.38 14.60
CA LEU A 3 -3.49 18.38 13.26
C LEU A 3 -4.99 18.03 13.31
N LYS A 4 -5.39 17.19 14.28
CA LYS A 4 -6.79 16.83 14.54
C LYS A 4 -7.67 18.04 14.93
N ASP A 5 -7.06 19.14 15.39
CA ASP A 5 -7.76 20.31 15.93
C ASP A 5 -8.02 21.41 14.87
N ARG A 6 -7.62 21.19 13.61
CA ARG A 6 -7.57 22.25 12.58
C ARG A 6 -8.55 22.07 11.42
N GLY A 7 -9.24 20.94 11.32
CA GLY A 7 -10.15 20.62 10.22
C GLY A 7 -11.58 20.36 10.69
N VAL A 8 -12.55 21.05 10.09
CA VAL A 8 -13.97 20.70 10.23
C VAL A 8 -14.25 19.51 9.31
N VAL A 9 -14.33 18.30 9.88
CA VAL A 9 -14.63 17.06 9.13
C VAL A 9 -16.13 16.94 8.82
N ILE A 10 -16.96 17.43 9.75
CA ILE A 10 -18.42 17.40 9.68
C ILE A 10 -18.93 18.84 9.59
N ASN A 11 -19.64 19.18 8.52
CA ASN A 11 -20.16 20.51 8.20
C ASN A 11 -21.70 20.50 8.12
N ASP A 12 -22.32 21.66 7.99
CA ASP A 12 -23.80 21.75 8.02
C ASP A 12 -24.47 21.00 6.86
N GLU A 13 -23.83 20.97 5.69
CA GLU A 13 -24.35 20.26 4.51
C GLU A 13 -24.37 18.75 4.75
N ASN A 14 -23.25 18.18 5.22
CA ASN A 14 -23.16 16.75 5.46
C ASN A 14 -24.00 16.33 6.67
N MET A 15 -24.13 17.16 7.70
CA MET A 15 -25.06 16.93 8.82
C MET A 15 -26.51 16.91 8.36
N THR A 16 -26.93 17.87 7.54
CA THR A 16 -28.31 17.89 7.00
C THR A 16 -28.61 16.61 6.24
N ARG A 17 -27.67 16.17 5.40
CA ARG A 17 -27.82 14.93 4.62
C ARG A 17 -27.83 13.69 5.49
N LEU A 18 -27.00 13.62 6.53
CA LEU A 18 -26.99 12.52 7.49
C LEU A 18 -28.34 12.43 8.22
N SER A 19 -28.89 13.57 8.67
CA SER A 19 -30.21 13.63 9.28
C SER A 19 -31.32 13.15 8.35
N CYS A 20 -31.23 13.44 7.04
CA CYS A 20 -32.20 12.91 6.06
C CYS A 20 -32.10 11.39 5.85
N LEU A 21 -30.90 10.80 5.97
CA LEU A 21 -30.67 9.38 5.70
C LEU A 21 -30.92 8.48 6.92
N TYR A 22 -30.51 8.96 8.09
CA TYR A 22 -30.49 8.17 9.33
C TYR A 22 -31.48 8.69 10.38
N GLY A 23 -32.13 9.84 10.14
CA GLY A 23 -32.98 10.52 11.12
C GLY A 23 -32.20 11.42 12.06
N GLU A 24 -32.91 12.06 13.00
CA GLU A 24 -32.24 12.78 14.10
C GLU A 24 -31.35 11.82 14.88
N MET A 25 -30.12 12.24 15.10
CA MET A 25 -29.10 11.44 15.76
C MET A 25 -28.37 12.27 16.81
N ASN A 26 -28.10 11.65 17.95
CA ASN A 26 -27.25 12.23 18.97
C ASN A 26 -25.76 12.08 18.60
N ILE A 27 -24.89 12.69 19.40
CA ILE A 27 -23.45 12.71 19.11
C ILE A 27 -22.80 11.31 19.16
N ASP A 28 -23.33 10.39 19.96
CA ASP A 28 -22.82 9.01 20.05
C ASP A 28 -23.21 8.21 18.81
N GLU A 29 -24.43 8.38 18.32
CA GLU A 29 -24.93 7.76 17.09
C GLU A 29 -24.17 8.29 15.86
N LEU A 30 -23.99 9.61 15.77
CA LEU A 30 -23.17 10.23 14.74
C LEU A 30 -21.73 9.69 14.79
N GLY A 31 -21.14 9.63 15.98
CA GLY A 31 -19.82 9.08 16.20
C GLY A 31 -19.70 7.65 15.69
N ARG A 32 -20.69 6.78 15.96
CA ARG A 32 -20.71 5.40 15.45
C ARG A 32 -20.75 5.33 13.93
N VAL A 33 -21.61 6.12 13.28
CA VAL A 33 -21.74 6.13 11.82
C VAL A 33 -20.45 6.61 11.17
N VAL A 34 -19.93 7.76 11.61
CA VAL A 34 -18.73 8.37 11.03
C VAL A 34 -17.51 7.47 11.22
N ASN A 35 -17.28 6.93 12.43
CA ASN A 35 -16.14 6.04 12.67
C ASN A 35 -16.25 4.71 11.91
N LYS A 36 -17.46 4.16 11.73
CA LYS A 36 -17.64 2.96 10.90
C LYS A 36 -17.22 3.20 9.46
N HIS A 37 -17.68 4.30 8.86
CA HIS A 37 -17.32 4.63 7.48
C HIS A 37 -15.85 5.02 7.34
N LEU A 38 -15.28 5.73 8.32
CA LEU A 38 -13.84 5.99 8.37
C LEU A 38 -13.05 4.69 8.40
N GLY A 39 -13.46 3.69 9.19
CA GLY A 39 -12.81 2.38 9.24
C GLY A 39 -12.77 1.71 7.86
N ILE A 40 -13.91 1.69 7.16
CA ILE A 40 -13.97 1.14 5.78
C ILE A 40 -13.01 1.88 4.84
N CYS A 41 -13.02 3.22 4.88
CA CYS A 41 -12.11 4.00 4.04
C CYS A 41 -10.62 3.75 4.39
N LEU A 42 -10.29 3.51 5.66
CA LEU A 42 -8.93 3.19 6.08
C LEU A 42 -8.51 1.82 5.55
N ASP A 43 -9.39 0.82 5.62
CA ASP A 43 -9.15 -0.52 5.07
C ASP A 43 -8.85 -0.43 3.56
N ASP A 44 -9.65 0.33 2.80
CA ASP A 44 -9.45 0.55 1.36
C ASP A 44 -8.09 1.23 1.07
N ILE A 45 -7.73 2.26 1.84
CA ILE A 45 -6.45 2.97 1.69
C ILE A 45 -5.26 2.04 2.01
N GLU A 46 -5.37 1.23 3.06
CA GLU A 46 -4.34 0.25 3.42
C GLU A 46 -4.17 -0.80 2.32
N GLU A 47 -5.27 -1.26 1.71
CA GLU A 47 -5.23 -2.16 0.57
C GLU A 47 -4.53 -1.51 -0.63
N ASP A 48 -4.90 -0.28 -0.99
CA ASP A 48 -4.27 0.46 -2.09
C ASP A 48 -2.76 0.64 -1.89
N ILE A 49 -2.34 1.03 -0.68
CA ILE A 49 -0.91 1.15 -0.32
C ILE A 49 -0.21 -0.20 -0.43
N THR A 50 -0.85 -1.26 0.07
CA THR A 50 -0.31 -2.62 0.01
C THR A 50 -0.14 -3.08 -1.43
N MET A 51 -1.10 -2.78 -2.30
CA MET A 51 -1.08 -3.13 -3.72
C MET A 51 -0.06 -2.29 -4.50
N ALA A 52 0.07 -1.00 -4.20
CA ALA A 52 1.08 -0.11 -4.79
C ALA A 52 2.52 -0.52 -4.43
N ASN A 53 2.73 -1.08 -3.23
CA ASN A 53 4.04 -1.56 -2.78
C ASN A 53 4.41 -2.95 -3.31
N LYS A 54 3.48 -3.68 -3.95
CA LYS A 54 3.78 -4.96 -4.60
C LYS A 54 4.39 -4.69 -5.97
N VAL A 55 5.58 -5.23 -6.20
CA VAL A 55 6.12 -5.34 -7.56
C VAL A 55 5.64 -6.68 -8.12
N PRO A 56 4.69 -6.69 -9.08
CA PRO A 56 4.13 -7.93 -9.62
C PRO A 56 5.19 -8.74 -10.37
N HIS A 57 6.14 -8.07 -11.01
CA HIS A 57 7.20 -8.69 -11.80
C HIS A 57 8.57 -8.07 -11.50
N CYS A 58 9.52 -8.90 -11.06
CA CYS A 58 10.84 -8.44 -10.65
C CYS A 58 11.64 -7.80 -11.79
N ASN A 59 11.31 -8.13 -13.05
CA ASN A 59 11.84 -7.50 -14.27
C ASN A 59 11.46 -6.01 -14.45
N GLU A 60 10.42 -5.53 -13.77
CA GLU A 60 9.97 -4.13 -13.78
C GLU A 60 10.43 -3.37 -12.52
N CYS A 61 11.18 -4.01 -11.64
CA CYS A 61 11.66 -3.43 -10.39
C CYS A 61 12.81 -2.45 -10.63
N GLU A 62 12.74 -1.24 -10.05
CA GLU A 62 13.80 -0.23 -10.13
C GLU A 62 15.17 -0.71 -9.59
N PHE A 63 15.14 -1.68 -8.67
CA PHE A 63 16.32 -2.27 -8.04
C PHE A 63 16.96 -3.37 -8.90
N LEU A 64 16.33 -3.80 -10.00
CA LEU A 64 16.90 -4.82 -10.87
C LEU A 64 18.04 -4.21 -11.72
N LYS A 65 19.23 -4.78 -11.58
CA LYS A 65 20.42 -4.44 -12.36
C LYS A 65 20.83 -5.61 -13.25
N CYS A 66 21.23 -5.30 -14.48
CA CYS A 66 21.79 -6.25 -15.42
C CYS A 66 23.29 -5.99 -15.57
N MET A 67 24.10 -7.03 -15.38
CA MET A 67 25.52 -7.02 -15.68
C MET A 67 25.76 -7.91 -16.91
N ASP A 68 26.29 -7.32 -17.98
CA ASP A 68 26.54 -8.01 -19.24
C ASP A 68 28.06 -8.16 -19.44
N TYR A 69 28.58 -9.35 -19.09
CA TYR A 69 29.99 -9.72 -19.28
C TYR A 69 30.10 -10.87 -20.29
N THR A 70 30.14 -12.10 -19.78
CA THR A 70 30.07 -13.33 -20.59
C THR A 70 28.63 -13.81 -20.74
N TYR A 71 27.81 -13.56 -19.72
CA TYR A 71 26.37 -13.82 -19.66
C TYR A 71 25.70 -12.57 -19.11
N LYS A 72 24.40 -12.40 -19.41
CA LYS A 72 23.58 -11.37 -18.78
C LYS A 72 23.13 -11.86 -17.41
N ASN A 73 23.80 -11.41 -16.36
CA ASN A 73 23.42 -11.73 -14.99
C ASN A 73 22.56 -10.61 -14.40
N TYR A 74 21.50 -11.01 -13.70
CA TYR A 74 20.55 -10.11 -13.08
C TYR A 74 20.68 -10.14 -11.56
N TYR A 75 20.67 -8.95 -10.95
CA TYR A 75 20.83 -8.75 -9.52
C TYR A 75 19.84 -7.73 -8.98
N CYS A 76 19.40 -7.90 -7.74
CA CYS A 76 18.59 -6.95 -6.99
C CYS A 76 19.50 -6.13 -6.06
N ASP A 77 19.51 -4.82 -6.23
CA ASP A 77 20.31 -3.89 -5.43
C ASP A 77 19.48 -3.19 -4.33
N HIS A 78 18.44 -3.85 -3.84
CA HIS A 78 17.65 -3.36 -2.70
C HIS A 78 18.51 -3.42 -1.42
N GLU A 79 18.44 -2.39 -0.57
CA GLU A 79 19.23 -2.33 0.68
C GLU A 79 18.80 -3.42 1.67
N ASP A 80 17.48 -3.65 1.81
CA ASP A 80 16.92 -4.73 2.64
C ASP A 80 16.90 -6.12 1.97
N ARG A 81 17.81 -6.42 1.04
CA ARG A 81 17.92 -7.78 0.48
C ARG A 81 18.45 -8.73 1.55
N GLU A 82 17.84 -9.92 1.68
CA GLU A 82 18.31 -10.91 2.67
C GLU A 82 19.61 -11.62 2.25
N ASN A 83 20.00 -11.56 0.97
CA ASN A 83 21.23 -12.19 0.47
C ASN A 83 22.27 -11.15 0.02
N ASP A 84 23.54 -11.39 0.36
CA ASP A 84 24.61 -10.43 0.09
C ASP A 84 24.78 -10.12 -1.41
N MET A 85 24.57 -11.13 -2.26
CA MET A 85 24.78 -11.04 -3.70
C MET A 85 23.60 -10.45 -4.47
N GLY A 86 22.37 -10.49 -3.96
CA GLY A 86 21.19 -10.04 -4.71
C GLY A 86 20.92 -10.82 -6.01
N TYR A 87 21.56 -11.96 -6.28
CA TYR A 87 21.43 -12.66 -7.56
C TYR A 87 20.01 -13.18 -7.79
N VAL A 88 19.45 -12.92 -8.97
CA VAL A 88 18.07 -13.28 -9.30
C VAL A 88 17.91 -14.05 -10.62
N GLY A 89 18.92 -14.13 -11.50
CA GLY A 89 18.84 -14.92 -12.72
C GLY A 89 19.98 -14.70 -13.72
N VAL A 90 20.02 -15.53 -14.76
CA VAL A 90 20.97 -15.47 -15.88
C VAL A 90 20.20 -15.52 -17.21
N ASP A 91 20.74 -14.82 -18.21
CA ASP A 91 20.27 -14.64 -19.60
C ASP A 91 18.92 -13.94 -19.75
N HIS A 92 17.99 -14.14 -18.82
CA HIS A 92 16.67 -13.54 -18.79
C HIS A 92 16.34 -12.96 -17.41
N PRO A 93 15.63 -11.82 -17.36
CA PRO A 93 15.22 -11.24 -16.08
C PRO A 93 14.15 -12.12 -15.42
N PRO A 94 14.12 -12.17 -14.08
CA PRO A 94 13.13 -12.95 -13.34
C PRO A 94 11.70 -12.44 -13.56
N VAL A 95 10.78 -13.34 -13.91
CA VAL A 95 9.35 -13.03 -14.10
C VAL A 95 8.64 -12.80 -12.76
N THR A 96 9.07 -13.50 -11.71
CA THR A 96 8.50 -13.42 -10.36
C THR A 96 9.55 -13.03 -9.35
N SER A 97 9.17 -12.24 -8.35
CA SER A 97 10.05 -11.84 -7.25
C SER A 97 10.57 -13.05 -6.46
N PRO A 98 11.88 -13.12 -6.15
CA PRO A 98 12.44 -14.17 -5.30
C PRO A 98 11.76 -14.27 -3.93
N ILE A 99 11.80 -15.45 -3.27
CA ILE A 99 11.12 -15.67 -1.98
C ILE A 99 11.57 -14.68 -0.91
N TRP A 100 12.87 -14.40 -0.88
CA TRP A 100 13.54 -13.48 0.03
C TRP A 100 13.35 -12.00 -0.33
N CYS A 101 12.67 -11.67 -1.44
CA CYS A 101 12.54 -10.28 -1.86
C CYS A 101 11.67 -9.49 -0.86
N PRO A 102 12.14 -8.35 -0.33
CA PRO A 102 11.38 -7.55 0.64
C PRO A 102 10.08 -6.98 0.07
N LYS A 103 10.01 -6.81 -1.26
CA LYS A 103 8.81 -6.39 -1.99
C LYS A 103 7.94 -7.56 -2.48
N ARG A 104 8.26 -8.81 -2.13
CA ARG A 104 7.40 -9.97 -2.44
C ARG A 104 6.20 -9.97 -1.49
N GLY A 105 5.07 -9.48 -2.00
CA GLY A 105 3.81 -9.55 -1.27
C GLY A 105 3.49 -10.99 -0.87
N ARG A 106 3.26 -11.24 0.42
CA ARG A 106 2.69 -12.51 0.88
C ARG A 106 1.29 -12.63 0.27
N LEU A 107 1.12 -13.50 -0.70
CA LEU A 107 -0.18 -14.07 -1.01
C LEU A 107 -0.49 -15.03 0.14
N ASN A 108 -1.19 -14.56 1.16
CA ASN A 108 -1.90 -15.41 2.12
C ASN A 108 -3.37 -15.04 2.05
#